data_AF-A0AAP0BZJ9-F1
#
_entry.id   AF-A0AAP0BZJ9-F1
#
_cell.length_a   1.000
_cell.length_b   1.000
_cell.length_c   1.000
_cell.angle_alpha   90.00
_cell.angle_beta   90.00
_cell.angle_gamma   90.00
#
_symmetry.space_group_name_H-M   'P 1'
#
loop_
_entity.id
_entity.type
_entity.pdbx_description
1 polymer ?
#
loop_
_entity_poly.entity_id
_entity_poly.type
_entity_poly.pdbx_seq_one_letter_code
_entity_poly.pdbx_strand_id
1 'polypeptide(L)' 'MSSKATQTQNIYRKLLKAVEKHIGKSGSKGHFRDFIIKEFRENAKLSNPSEVQQKLNLAHDYAFLLNSVHHQKVHFFIS' A
#
# COMPACT_ATOMS: atom_id res chain seq x y z
N MET A 1 -4.40 -16.12 -18.15
CA MET A 1 -3.35 -15.60 -17.24
C MET A 1 -3.56 -14.14 -16.80
N SER A 2 -4.80 -13.61 -16.75
CA SER A 2 -5.04 -12.16 -16.61
C SER A 2 -5.47 -11.66 -15.22
N SER A 3 -5.78 -12.54 -14.25
CA SER A 3 -6.41 -12.14 -12.98
C SER A 3 -5.41 -11.67 -11.90
N LYS A 4 -4.22 -12.28 -11.83
CA LYS A 4 -3.20 -11.90 -10.83
C LYS A 4 -2.59 -10.52 -11.11
N ALA A 5 -2.30 -10.22 -12.37
CA ALA A 5 -1.71 -8.93 -12.76
C ALA A 5 -2.64 -7.75 -12.48
N THR A 6 -3.94 -7.90 -12.74
CA THR A 6 -4.96 -6.88 -12.43
C THR A 6 -5.17 -6.73 -10.92
N GLN A 7 -5.12 -7.83 -10.15
CA GLN A 7 -5.20 -7.78 -8.69
C GLN A 7 -4.00 -7.03 -8.09
N THR A 8 -2.77 -7.31 -8.55
CA THR A 8 -1.56 -6.60 -8.12
C THR A 8 -1.63 -5.11 -8.40
N GLN A 9 -2.08 -4.72 -9.60
CA GLN A 9 -2.27 -3.30 -9.94
C GLN A 9 -3.32 -2.63 -9.06
N ASN A 10 -4.38 -3.33 -8.68
CA ASN A 10 -5.42 -2.79 -7.81
C ASN A 10 -4.89 -2.57 -6.37
N ILE A 11 -4.14 -3.53 -5.83
CA ILE A 11 -3.49 -3.41 -4.51
C ILE A 11 -2.51 -2.23 -4.51
N TYR A 12 -1.68 -2.11 -5.54
CA TYR A 12 -0.74 -1.00 -5.70
C TYR A 12 -1.45 0.37 -5.69
N ARG A 13 -2.53 0.52 -6.47
CA ARG A 13 -3.32 1.75 -6.53
C ARG A 13 -3.98 2.07 -5.18
N LYS A 14 -4.54 1.06 -4.50
CA LYS A 14 -5.18 1.22 -3.19
C LYS A 14 -4.17 1.67 -2.13
N LEU A 15 -2.99 1.05 -2.10
CA LEU A 15 -1.93 1.40 -1.17
C LEU A 15 -1.43 2.83 -1.40
N LEU A 16 -1.14 3.20 -2.65
CA LEU A 16 -0.73 4.56 -2.98
C LEU A 16 -1.77 5.60 -2.55
N LYS A 17 -3.05 5.36 -2.83
CA LYS A 17 -4.13 6.25 -2.37
C LYS A 17 -4.20 6.34 -0.85
N ALA A 18 -4.03 5.22 -0.13
CA ALA A 18 -4.03 5.22 1.33
C ALA A 18 -2.86 6.05 1.88
N VAL A 19 -1.65 5.84 1.36
CA VAL A 19 -0.47 6.63 1.76
C VAL A 19 -0.67 8.11 1.43
N GLU A 20 -1.13 8.45 0.24
CA GLU A 20 -1.40 9.86 -0.12
C GLU A 20 -2.45 10.50 0.79
N LYS A 21 -3.48 9.74 1.19
CA LYS A 21 -4.57 10.22 2.05
C LYS A 21 -4.16 10.38 3.52
N HIS A 22 -3.35 9.47 4.05
CA HIS A 22 -3.05 9.40 5.49
C HIS A 22 -1.69 10.00 5.86
N ILE A 23 -0.71 9.88 4.97
CA ILE A 23 0.65 10.37 5.20
C ILE A 23 0.83 11.75 4.54
N GLY A 24 0.17 12.00 3.41
CA GLY A 24 0.18 13.29 2.71
C GLY A 24 1.25 13.37 1.61
N LYS A 25 1.00 14.22 0.61
CA LYS A 25 1.81 14.34 -0.63
C LYS A 25 3.04 15.25 -0.55
N SER A 26 3.21 16.01 0.52
CA SER A 26 4.11 17.17 0.56
C SER A 26 5.25 17.00 1.56
N GLY A 27 6.46 17.43 1.16
CA GLY A 27 7.65 17.52 2.01
C GLY A 27 8.31 16.17 2.32
N SER A 28 8.84 16.01 3.54
CA SER A 28 9.55 14.82 4.03
C SER A 28 8.74 13.52 4.00
N LYS A 29 7.45 13.60 3.67
CA LYS A 29 6.51 12.47 3.63
C LYS A 29 6.35 11.86 2.24
N GLY A 30 6.86 12.52 1.19
CA GLY A 30 6.90 11.97 -0.18
C GLY A 30 7.76 10.72 -0.31
N HIS A 31 8.74 10.54 0.57
CA HIS A 31 9.63 9.38 0.60
C HIS A 31 8.88 8.04 0.78
N PHE A 32 7.71 8.04 1.43
CA PHE A 32 6.89 6.83 1.55
C PHE A 32 6.30 6.39 0.21
N ARG A 33 5.87 7.36 -0.61
CA ARG A 33 5.38 7.08 -1.97
C ARG A 33 6.51 6.56 -2.85
N ASP A 34 7.67 7.20 -2.81
CA ASP A 34 8.82 6.78 -3.61
C ASP A 34 9.37 5.42 -3.16
N PHE A 35 9.35 5.15 -1.85
CA PHE A 35 9.68 3.85 -1.28
C PHE A 35 8.74 2.75 -1.79
N ILE A 36 7.42 2.97 -1.80
CA ILE A 36 6.45 2.01 -2.33
C ILE A 36 6.68 1.76 -3.83
N ILE A 37 6.93 2.81 -4.61
CA ILE A 37 7.22 2.67 -6.04
C ILE A 37 8.49 1.83 -6.25
N LYS A 38 9.54 2.10 -5.47
CA LYS A 38 10.81 1.37 -5.52
C LYS A 38 10.61 -0.10 -5.17
N GLU A 39 9.94 -0.40 -4.06
CA GLU A 39 9.64 -1.78 -3.65
C GLU A 39 8.85 -2.51 -4.74
N PHE A 40 7.78 -1.94 -5.29
CA PHE A 40 7.02 -2.63 -6.36
C PHE A 40 7.86 -2.87 -7.62
N ARG A 41 8.79 -1.97 -7.95
CA ARG A 41 9.68 -2.10 -9.11
C ARG A 41 10.78 -3.14 -8.89
N GLU A 42 11.32 -3.24 -7.68
CA GLU A 42 12.33 -4.25 -7.31
C GLU A 42 11.68 -5.63 -7.21
N ASN A 43 10.50 -5.72 -6.60
CA ASN A 43 9.77 -6.98 -6.46
C ASN A 43 9.17 -7.48 -7.78
N ALA A 44 8.97 -6.61 -8.79
CA ALA A 44 8.62 -7.04 -10.14
C ALA A 44 9.73 -7.84 -10.85
N LYS A 45 10.98 -7.77 -10.35
CA LYS A 45 12.11 -8.56 -10.85
C LYS A 45 12.23 -9.92 -10.16
N LEU A 46 11.46 -10.16 -9.09
CA LEU A 46 11.50 -11.44 -8.37
C LEU A 46 10.84 -12.52 -9.23
N SER A 47 11.59 -13.58 -9.51
CA SER A 47 11.07 -14.76 -10.23
C SER A 47 10.29 -15.69 -9.31
N ASN A 48 10.38 -15.56 -7.99
CA ASN A 48 9.69 -16.44 -7.04
C ASN A 48 8.25 -15.96 -6.78
N PRO A 49 7.21 -16.67 -7.27
CA PRO A 49 5.82 -16.24 -7.14
C PRO A 49 5.32 -16.27 -5.69
N SER A 50 5.93 -17.07 -4.79
CA SER A 50 5.53 -17.15 -3.38
C SER A 50 5.96 -15.88 -2.61
N GLU A 51 7.17 -15.39 -2.86
CA GLU A 51 7.67 -14.14 -2.28
C GLU A 51 6.88 -12.93 -2.76
N VAL A 52 6.53 -12.90 -4.05
CA VAL A 52 5.67 -11.85 -4.62
C VAL A 52 4.32 -11.84 -3.91
N GLN A 53 3.71 -13.00 -3.68
CA GLN A 53 2.41 -13.10 -3.00
C GLN A 53 2.50 -12.66 -1.53
N GLN A 54 3.56 -13.03 -0.80
CA GLN A 54 3.78 -12.58 0.57
C GLN A 54 3.92 -11.06 0.67
N LYS A 55 4.70 -10.45 -0.23
CA LYS A 55 4.86 -9.00 -0.28
C LYS A 55 3.58 -8.27 -0.68
N LEU A 56 2.77 -8.85 -1.57
CA LEU A 56 1.45 -8.31 -1.89
C LEU A 56 0.49 -8.36 -0.71
N ASN A 57 0.53 -9.42 0.09
CA ASN A 57 -0.27 -9.53 1.32
C ASN A 57 0.17 -8.47 2.33
N LEU A 58 1.48 -8.30 2.56
CA LEU A 58 2.01 -7.25 3.43
C LEU A 58 1.58 -5.84 2.99
N ALA A 59 1.63 -5.56 1.68
CA ALA A 59 1.18 -4.28 1.12
C ALA A 59 -0.33 -4.04 1.34
N HIS A 60 -1.13 -5.10 1.22
CA HIS A 60 -2.56 -5.05 1.48
C HIS A 60 -2.86 -4.79 2.97
N ASP A 61 -2.21 -5.50 3.88
CA ASP A 61 -2.39 -5.36 5.32
C ASP A 61 -1.96 -3.98 5.81
N TYR A 62 -0.87 -3.45 5.26
CA TYR A 62 -0.42 -2.10 5.56
C TYR A 62 -1.42 -1.03 5.08
N ALA A 63 -1.98 -1.19 3.87
CA ALA A 63 -3.04 -0.32 3.38
C ALA A 63 -4.31 -0.41 4.24
N PHE A 64 -4.67 -1.61 4.70
CA PHE A 64 -5.79 -1.82 5.61
C PHE A 64 -5.55 -1.13 6.95
N LEU A 65 -4.38 -1.30 7.56
CA LEU A 65 -4.02 -0.66 8.82
C LEU A 65 -4.08 0.87 8.73
N LEU A 66 -3.49 1.45 7.69
CA LEU A 66 -3.54 2.90 7.43
C LEU A 66 -4.98 3.43 7.32
N ASN A 67 -5.85 2.69 6.64
CA ASN A 67 -7.27 3.04 6.56
C ASN A 67 -8.02 2.85 7.89
N SER A 68 -7.68 1.82 8.65
CA SER A 68 -8.32 1.50 9.94
C SER A 68 -7.91 2.45 11.07
N VAL A 69 -6.67 2.95 11.08
CA VAL A 69 -6.22 3.98 12.03
C VAL A 69 -7.06 5.25 11.93
N HIS A 70 -7.58 5.57 10.74
CA HIS A 70 -8.51 6.68 10.56
C HIS A 70 -9.89 6.41 11.15
N HIS A 71 -10.40 5.17 11.03
CA HIS A 71 -11.69 4.79 11.63
C HIS A 71 -11.67 4.84 13.17
N GLN A 72 -10.55 4.48 13.80
CA GLN A 72 -10.40 4.61 15.25
C GLN A 72 -10.26 6.07 15.72
N LYS A 73 -9.61 6.93 14.91
CA LYS A 73 -9.45 8.35 15.27
C LYS A 73 -10.74 9.15 15.14
N VAL A 74 -11.63 8.78 14.21
CA VAL A 74 -12.97 9.40 14.11
C VAL A 74 -13.83 9.01 15.33
N HIS A 75 -13.70 7.79 15.84
CA HIS A 75 -14.48 7.37 17.02
C HIS A 75 -14.04 8.09 18.31
N PHE A 76 -12.78 8.52 18.42
CA PHE A 76 -12.30 9.25 19.60
C PHE A 76 -12.67 10.75 19.62
N PHE A 77 -13.19 11.31 18.51
CA PHE A 77 -13.55 12.73 18.44
C PHE A 77 -15.06 13.00 18.62
N ILE A 78 -15.86 11.97 18.93
CA ILE A 78 -17.29 12.09 19.23
C ILE A 78 -17.54 11.52 20.64
N SER A 79 -17.00 12.20 21.65
CA SER A 79 -17.39 12.08 23.06
C SER A 79 -17.56 13.47 23.64
#